data_AF-A0A1B9D729-F1
#
_entry.id   AF-A0A1B9D729-F1
#
_cell.length_a   1.000
_cell.length_b   1.000
_cell.length_c   1.000
_cell.angle_alpha   90.00
_cell.angle_beta   90.00
_cell.angle_gamma   90.00
#
_symmetry.space_group_name_H-M   'P 1'
#
loop_
_entity.id
_entity.type
_entity.pdbx_description
1 polymer ?
#
loop_
_entity_poly.entity_id
_entity_poly.type
_entity_poly.pdbx_seq_one_letter_code
_entity_poly.pdbx_strand_id
1 'polypeptide(L)'
;AASIDLAVARSHAASRSPAQAPTQRTITIGSAGTKGLRTYVQLFVVIAMANDVRCDVASNSTFVYAYGFAEDIDATHALYASLVVQMVRASDAYLASGAHRPTPTITARLNFQLAFGARVGQRLAEARDEARREATTDRRRPPGTAIALRDKDVELHDYYRSASKARGTYQVSRATAGYSSAARRAGDRAGRRARLGSSPELPGARTPLGR
;
A
#
# COMPACT_ATOMS: atom_id res chain seq x y z
N ALA A 1 -4.01 -12.61 1.19
CA ALA A 1 -3.70 -13.87 0.49
C ALA A 1 -2.19 -14.07 0.38
N ALA A 2 -1.48 -13.36 -0.51
CA ALA A 2 -0.03 -13.59 -0.75
C ALA A 2 0.86 -13.58 0.52
N SER A 3 0.77 -12.55 1.38
CA SER A 3 1.54 -12.47 2.64
C SER A 3 1.31 -13.68 3.57
N ILE A 4 0.08 -14.21 3.60
CA ILE A 4 -0.32 -15.33 4.47
C ILE A 4 0.26 -16.63 3.92
N ASP A 5 0.09 -16.90 2.63
CA ASP A 5 0.60 -18.12 2.01
C ASP A 5 2.14 -18.16 2.07
N LEU A 6 2.81 -17.01 1.93
CA LEU A 6 4.26 -16.89 2.11
C LEU A 6 4.70 -17.12 3.56
N ALA A 7 3.93 -16.65 4.54
CA ALA A 7 4.22 -16.92 5.96
C ALA A 7 4.15 -18.43 6.26
N VAL A 8 3.10 -19.09 5.75
CA VAL A 8 2.91 -20.53 5.89
C VAL A 8 4.04 -21.29 5.19
N ALA A 9 4.38 -20.92 3.95
CA ALA A 9 5.48 -21.53 3.20
C ALA A 9 6.82 -21.43 3.97
N ARG A 10 7.10 -20.28 4.59
CA ARG A 10 8.30 -20.10 5.43
C ARG A 10 8.31 -20.98 6.68
N SER A 11 7.16 -21.20 7.31
CA SER A 11 7.08 -22.06 8.50
C SER A 11 7.37 -23.54 8.22
N HIS A 12 7.23 -23.97 6.96
CA HIS A 12 7.51 -25.34 6.53
C HIS A 12 8.92 -25.54 5.97
N ALA A 13 9.74 -24.50 5.84
CA ALA A 13 11.11 -24.62 5.36
C ALA A 13 12.01 -25.29 6.43
N ALA A 14 12.64 -26.41 6.09
CA ALA A 14 13.48 -27.19 7.00
C ALA A 14 14.77 -26.47 7.45
N SER A 15 15.20 -25.43 6.72
CA SER A 15 16.33 -24.58 7.08
C SER A 15 16.00 -23.10 6.85
N ARG A 16 16.18 -22.27 7.89
CA ARG A 16 16.03 -20.81 7.78
C ARG A 16 17.21 -20.23 7.02
N SER A 17 16.96 -19.75 5.81
CA SER A 17 17.96 -19.01 5.03
C SER A 17 17.95 -17.52 5.43
N PRO A 18 19.08 -16.78 5.35
CA PRO A 18 19.10 -15.33 5.61
C PRO A 18 18.12 -14.52 4.75
N ALA A 19 17.79 -15.04 3.55
CA ALA A 19 16.77 -14.49 2.67
C ALA A 19 15.36 -14.51 3.26
N GLN A 20 15.12 -15.29 4.32
CA GLN A 20 13.83 -15.43 4.99
C GLN A 20 13.71 -14.55 6.24
N ALA A 21 14.69 -13.68 6.54
CA ALA A 21 14.64 -12.73 7.65
C ALA A 21 14.09 -11.35 7.21
N PRO A 22 13.47 -10.58 8.11
CA PRO A 22 13.03 -9.22 7.79
C PRO A 22 14.22 -8.32 7.47
N THR A 23 14.01 -7.39 6.53
CA THR A 23 15.02 -6.48 6.02
C THR A 23 14.47 -5.05 5.95
N GLN A 24 15.36 -4.09 5.71
CA GLN A 24 15.04 -2.69 5.50
C GLN A 24 15.34 -2.32 4.04
N ARG A 25 14.39 -1.71 3.35
CA ARG A 25 14.58 -1.13 2.01
C ARG A 25 14.17 0.33 1.97
N THR A 26 14.93 1.15 1.25
CA THR A 26 14.61 2.56 1.06
C THR A 26 13.80 2.70 -0.22
N ILE A 27 12.57 3.19 -0.09
CA ILE A 27 11.67 3.42 -1.21
C ILE A 27 11.59 4.91 -1.49
N THR A 28 12.11 5.32 -2.64
CA THR A 28 12.04 6.71 -3.09
C THR A 28 10.62 7.02 -3.56
N ILE A 29 10.02 8.08 -3.00
CA ILE A 29 8.67 8.54 -3.33
C ILE A 29 8.72 9.67 -4.36
N GLY A 30 9.70 10.56 -4.25
CA GLY A 30 9.89 11.66 -5.19
C GLY A 30 11.03 12.59 -4.80
N SER A 31 11.27 13.61 -5.63
CA SER A 31 12.33 14.58 -5.41
C SER A 31 11.93 15.67 -4.42
N ALA A 32 12.91 16.17 -3.65
CA ALA A 32 12.70 17.27 -2.72
C ALA A 32 12.09 18.50 -3.42
N GLY A 33 11.16 19.18 -2.74
CA GLY A 33 10.44 20.34 -3.30
C GLY A 33 9.21 20.00 -4.15
N THR A 34 8.97 18.73 -4.46
CA THR A 34 7.74 18.31 -5.15
C THR A 34 6.52 18.52 -4.25
N LYS A 35 5.50 19.23 -4.77
CA LYS A 35 4.27 19.50 -4.02
C LYS A 35 3.43 18.23 -3.90
N GLY A 36 2.93 17.96 -2.70
CA GLY A 36 1.97 16.89 -2.45
C GLY A 36 2.57 15.52 -2.15
N LEU A 37 3.89 15.37 -2.02
CA LEU A 37 4.54 14.08 -1.69
C LEU A 37 3.92 13.35 -0.49
N ARG A 38 3.34 14.09 0.46
CA ARG A 38 2.63 13.51 1.61
C ARG A 38 1.46 12.60 1.22
N THR A 39 0.77 12.86 0.11
CA THR A 39 -0.34 12.00 -0.37
C THR A 39 0.19 10.69 -0.96
N TYR A 40 1.34 10.75 -1.63
CA TYR A 40 2.06 9.59 -2.17
C TYR A 40 2.61 8.71 -1.04
N VAL A 41 3.28 9.31 -0.05
CA VAL A 41 3.70 8.62 1.18
C VAL A 41 2.50 7.97 1.86
N GLN A 42 1.39 8.70 2.02
CA GLN A 42 0.19 8.19 2.66
C GLN A 42 -0.36 6.95 1.93
N LEU A 43 -0.40 6.97 0.60
CA LEU A 43 -0.78 5.79 -0.19
C LEU A 43 0.19 4.62 0.03
N PHE A 44 1.50 4.84 0.04
CA PHE A 44 2.47 3.78 0.31
C PHE A 44 2.27 3.16 1.70
N VAL A 45 2.16 4.00 2.74
CA VAL A 45 2.02 3.54 4.13
C VAL A 45 0.75 2.71 4.33
N VAL A 46 -0.40 3.10 3.76
CA VAL A 46 -1.63 2.31 3.93
C VAL A 46 -1.57 0.97 3.19
N ILE A 47 -0.82 0.89 2.08
CA ILE A 47 -0.58 -0.38 1.38
C ILE A 47 0.37 -1.25 2.22
N ALA A 48 1.45 -0.67 2.75
CA ALA A 48 2.42 -1.35 3.60
C ALA A 48 1.77 -1.96 4.84
N MET A 49 0.89 -1.20 5.52
CA MET A 49 0.13 -1.69 6.67
C MET A 49 -0.72 -2.93 6.36
N ALA A 50 -1.27 -3.03 5.15
CA ALA A 50 -2.07 -4.18 4.73
C ALA A 50 -1.24 -5.38 4.26
N ASN A 51 0.07 -5.21 4.06
CA ASN A 51 1.00 -6.25 3.61
C ASN A 51 2.04 -6.60 4.68
N ASP A 52 1.78 -6.29 5.95
CA ASP A 52 2.69 -6.55 7.07
C ASP A 52 4.09 -5.92 6.86
N VAL A 53 4.12 -4.66 6.39
CA VAL A 53 5.33 -3.85 6.24
C VAL A 53 5.24 -2.62 7.14
N ARG A 54 6.27 -2.37 7.95
CA ARG A 54 6.42 -1.17 8.78
C ARG A 54 7.15 -0.08 8.01
N CYS A 55 6.91 1.19 8.37
CA CYS A 55 7.45 2.33 7.64
C CYS A 55 7.95 3.42 8.57
N ASP A 56 9.18 3.90 8.33
CA ASP A 56 9.66 5.19 8.81
C ASP A 56 9.67 6.18 7.65
N VAL A 57 9.14 7.37 7.87
CA VAL A 57 8.93 8.37 6.81
C VAL A 57 9.92 9.52 6.97
N ALA A 58 10.62 9.87 5.89
CA ALA A 58 11.48 11.05 5.86
C ALA A 58 10.66 12.33 6.15
N SER A 59 11.23 13.26 6.92
CA SER A 59 10.54 14.51 7.30
C SER A 59 10.06 15.35 6.10
N ASN A 60 10.81 15.31 5.00
CA ASN A 60 10.50 15.97 3.73
C ASN A 60 9.63 15.12 2.78
N SER A 61 9.21 13.91 3.19
CA SER A 61 8.38 12.98 2.43
C SER A 61 8.98 12.50 1.09
N THR A 62 10.30 12.58 0.90
CA THR A 62 10.95 12.16 -0.36
C THR A 62 11.20 10.67 -0.44
N PHE A 63 11.30 9.97 0.68
CA PHE A 63 11.46 8.52 0.75
C PHE A 63 10.83 7.95 2.03
N VAL A 64 10.65 6.62 2.01
CA VAL A 64 10.18 5.81 3.15
C VAL A 64 11.19 4.68 3.37
N TYR A 65 11.57 4.43 4.61
CA TYR A 65 12.24 3.19 5.00
C TYR A 65 11.18 2.13 5.29
N ALA A 66 11.08 1.12 4.43
CA ALA A 66 10.18 -0.01 4.59
C ALA A 66 10.90 -1.16 5.31
N TYR A 67 10.27 -1.71 6.34
CA TYR A 67 10.77 -2.83 7.14
C TYR A 67 9.79 -3.99 7.02
N GLY A 68 10.26 -5.16 6.62
CA GLY A 68 9.40 -6.28 6.26
C GLY A 68 10.20 -7.45 5.71
N PHE A 69 9.55 -8.58 5.45
CA PHE A 69 10.16 -9.62 4.63
C PHE A 69 10.25 -9.13 3.19
N ALA A 70 11.27 -9.59 2.45
CA ALA A 70 11.60 -9.08 1.12
C ALA A 70 10.39 -9.12 0.17
N GLU A 71 9.65 -10.22 0.18
CA GLU A 71 8.49 -10.46 -0.68
C GLU A 71 7.32 -9.55 -0.34
N ASP A 72 7.11 -9.27 0.95
CA ASP A 72 6.06 -8.36 1.41
C ASP A 72 6.37 -6.91 1.00
N ILE A 73 7.65 -6.53 1.05
CA ILE A 73 8.12 -5.22 0.56
C ILE A 73 7.94 -5.13 -0.96
N ASP A 74 8.28 -6.19 -1.71
CA ASP A 74 8.14 -6.23 -3.16
C ASP A 74 6.67 -6.16 -3.59
N ALA A 75 5.80 -6.92 -2.94
CA ALA A 75 4.35 -6.84 -3.15
C ALA A 75 3.80 -5.44 -2.85
N THR A 76 4.23 -4.83 -1.74
CA THR A 76 3.86 -3.46 -1.36
C THR A 76 4.29 -2.45 -2.43
N HIS A 77 5.53 -2.54 -2.89
CA HIS A 77 6.08 -1.59 -3.86
C HIS A 77 5.43 -1.75 -5.24
N ALA A 78 5.21 -2.98 -5.71
CA ALA A 78 4.52 -3.25 -6.97
C ALA A 78 3.06 -2.73 -6.95
N LEU A 79 2.34 -2.99 -5.84
CA LEU A 79 0.97 -2.52 -5.66
C LEU A 79 0.92 -0.98 -5.58
N TYR A 80 1.86 -0.35 -4.88
CA TYR A 80 2.01 1.10 -4.84
C TYR A 80 2.25 1.68 -6.24
N ALA A 81 3.19 1.12 -7.01
CA ALA A 81 3.51 1.61 -8.36
C ALA A 81 2.28 1.58 -9.28
N SER A 82 1.48 0.49 -9.22
CA SER A 82 0.21 0.41 -9.95
C SER A 82 -0.81 1.45 -9.48
N LEU A 83 -1.02 1.56 -8.18
CA LEU A 83 -2.07 2.42 -7.63
C LEU A 83 -1.74 3.91 -7.74
N VAL A 84 -0.47 4.29 -7.71
CA VAL A 84 -0.07 5.68 -7.90
C VAL A 84 -0.42 6.16 -9.31
N VAL A 85 -0.24 5.32 -10.34
CA VAL A 85 -0.63 5.61 -11.72
C VAL A 85 -2.14 5.77 -11.83
N GLN A 86 -2.91 4.86 -11.22
CA GLN A 86 -4.38 4.95 -11.20
C GLN A 86 -4.87 6.21 -10.49
N MET A 87 -4.27 6.55 -9.34
CA MET A 87 -4.61 7.73 -8.54
C MET A 87 -4.35 9.03 -9.31
N VAL A 88 -3.18 9.16 -9.93
CA VAL A 88 -2.80 10.36 -10.70
C VAL A 88 -3.74 10.53 -11.89
N ARG A 89 -3.96 9.48 -12.70
CA ARG A 89 -4.88 9.54 -13.85
C ARG A 89 -6.29 9.93 -13.44
N ALA A 90 -6.83 9.34 -12.38
CA ALA A 90 -8.17 9.65 -11.90
C ALA A 90 -8.26 11.08 -11.32
N SER A 91 -7.22 11.54 -10.62
CA SER A 91 -7.15 12.90 -10.11
C SER A 91 -7.08 13.92 -11.23
N ASP A 92 -6.27 13.68 -12.27
CA ASP A 92 -6.15 14.59 -13.41
C ASP A 92 -7.47 14.67 -14.19
N ALA A 93 -8.14 13.54 -14.42
CA ALA A 93 -9.47 13.52 -15.04
C ALA A 93 -10.52 14.30 -14.22
N TYR A 94 -10.50 14.16 -12.89
CA TYR A 94 -11.39 14.94 -12.01
C TYR A 94 -11.11 16.45 -12.11
N LEU A 95 -9.84 16.87 -12.10
CA LEU A 95 -9.48 18.28 -12.20
C LEU A 95 -9.83 18.87 -13.58
N ALA A 96 -9.64 18.09 -14.65
CA ALA A 96 -10.00 18.47 -16.02
C ALA A 96 -11.52 18.69 -16.18
N SER A 97 -12.35 17.98 -15.41
CA SER A 97 -13.81 18.17 -15.44
C SER A 97 -14.27 19.54 -14.90
N GLY A 98 -13.43 20.26 -14.16
CA GLY A 98 -13.79 21.54 -13.55
C GLY A 98 -14.71 21.43 -12.32
N ALA A 99 -15.18 20.22 -11.97
CA ALA A 99 -16.10 19.99 -10.85
C ALA A 99 -15.53 20.36 -9.47
N HIS A 100 -14.24 20.66 -9.37
CA HIS A 100 -13.61 21.15 -8.14
C HIS A 100 -13.88 22.62 -7.87
N ARG A 101 -14.21 23.43 -8.87
CA ARG A 101 -14.40 24.88 -8.72
C ARG A 101 -15.55 25.18 -7.74
N PRO A 102 -15.42 26.19 -6.87
CA PRO A 102 -14.34 27.19 -6.80
C PRO A 102 -13.08 26.76 -6.02
N THR A 103 -12.98 25.50 -5.56
CA THR A 103 -11.80 25.02 -4.82
C THR A 103 -10.53 25.22 -5.66
N PRO A 104 -9.43 25.76 -5.09
CA PRO A 104 -8.13 25.80 -5.77
C PRO A 104 -7.68 24.41 -6.23
N THR A 105 -7.09 24.33 -7.43
CA THR A 105 -6.67 23.07 -8.07
C THR A 105 -5.76 22.22 -7.18
N ILE A 106 -4.79 22.85 -6.48
CA ILE A 106 -3.89 22.12 -5.58
C ILE A 106 -4.63 21.54 -4.37
N THR A 107 -5.53 22.29 -3.75
CA THR A 107 -6.36 21.83 -2.63
C THR A 107 -7.25 20.66 -3.05
N ALA A 108 -7.88 20.77 -4.23
CA ALA A 108 -8.70 19.71 -4.79
C ALA A 108 -7.87 18.44 -5.08
N ARG A 109 -6.69 18.56 -5.69
CA ARG A 109 -5.78 17.45 -5.95
C ARG A 109 -5.40 16.72 -4.66
N LEU A 110 -4.95 17.45 -3.65
CA LEU A 110 -4.52 16.86 -2.37
C LEU A 110 -5.69 16.16 -1.66
N ASN A 111 -6.87 16.78 -1.61
CA ASN A 111 -8.06 16.19 -0.99
C ASN A 111 -8.53 14.93 -1.75
N PHE A 112 -8.45 14.93 -3.09
CA PHE A 112 -8.76 13.77 -3.91
C PHE A 112 -7.81 12.61 -3.61
N GLN A 113 -6.50 12.85 -3.68
CA GLN A 113 -5.48 11.82 -3.49
C GLN A 113 -5.52 11.24 -2.08
N LEU A 114 -5.72 12.07 -1.05
CA LEU A 114 -5.88 11.60 0.33
C LEU A 114 -7.09 10.68 0.49
N ALA A 115 -8.23 11.02 -0.13
CA ALA A 115 -9.43 10.20 -0.07
C ALA A 115 -9.30 8.90 -0.88
N PHE A 116 -8.61 8.95 -2.03
CA PHE A 116 -8.25 7.77 -2.81
C PHE A 116 -7.43 6.79 -1.96
N GLY A 117 -6.32 7.28 -1.37
CA GLY A 117 -5.45 6.46 -0.53
C GLY A 117 -6.19 5.90 0.69
N ALA A 118 -7.01 6.71 1.37
CA ALA A 118 -7.80 6.24 2.50
C ALA A 118 -8.76 5.10 2.12
N ARG A 119 -9.45 5.23 0.98
CA ARG A 119 -10.35 4.17 0.50
C ARG A 119 -9.61 2.90 0.10
N VAL A 120 -8.47 3.02 -0.58
CA VAL A 120 -7.60 1.89 -0.91
C VAL A 120 -7.14 1.17 0.35
N GLY A 121 -6.63 1.92 1.33
CA GLY A 121 -6.20 1.36 2.61
C GLY A 121 -7.32 0.60 3.32
N GLN A 122 -8.53 1.17 3.37
CA GLN A 122 -9.70 0.49 3.94
C GLN A 122 -9.97 -0.85 3.22
N ARG A 123 -10.02 -0.86 1.89
CA ARG A 123 -10.30 -2.08 1.12
C ARG A 123 -9.24 -3.16 1.32
N LEU A 124 -7.97 -2.76 1.41
CA LEU A 124 -6.87 -3.70 1.66
C LEU A 124 -6.92 -4.26 3.08
N ALA A 125 -7.25 -3.44 4.08
CA ALA A 125 -7.45 -3.89 5.45
C ALA A 125 -8.61 -4.89 5.55
N GLU A 126 -9.76 -4.58 4.95
CA GLU A 126 -10.92 -5.48 4.89
C GLU A 126 -10.56 -6.82 4.24
N ALA A 127 -9.85 -6.80 3.11
CA ALA A 127 -9.40 -8.01 2.42
C ALA A 127 -8.39 -8.83 3.24
N ARG A 128 -7.51 -8.16 3.98
CA ARG A 128 -6.56 -8.82 4.91
C ARG A 128 -7.30 -9.48 6.07
N ASP A 129 -8.24 -8.77 6.68
CA ASP A 129 -9.00 -9.25 7.84
C ASP A 129 -9.92 -10.42 7.46
N GLU A 130 -10.50 -10.41 6.26
CA GLU A 130 -11.21 -11.58 5.72
C GLU A 130 -10.27 -12.78 5.52
N ALA A 131 -9.15 -12.59 4.80
CA ALA A 131 -8.20 -13.67 4.57
C ALA A 131 -7.62 -14.26 5.88
N ARG A 132 -7.46 -13.44 6.91
CA ARG A 132 -7.02 -13.89 8.23
C ARG A 132 -8.10 -14.68 8.97
N ARG A 133 -9.37 -14.27 8.87
CA ARG A 133 -10.52 -14.99 9.45
C ARG A 133 -10.71 -16.34 8.76
N GLU A 134 -10.63 -16.39 7.44
CA GLU A 134 -10.69 -17.65 6.67
C GLU A 134 -9.57 -18.60 7.11
N ALA A 135 -8.33 -18.11 7.19
CA ALA A 135 -7.17 -18.92 7.58
C ALA A 135 -7.21 -19.44 9.03
N THR A 136 -7.97 -18.80 9.92
CA THR A 136 -8.11 -19.21 11.33
C THR A 136 -9.36 -20.04 11.60
N THR A 137 -10.42 -19.87 10.80
CA THR A 137 -11.70 -20.58 10.98
C THR A 137 -11.73 -21.92 10.23
N ASP A 138 -10.96 -22.06 9.16
CA ASP A 138 -10.87 -23.31 8.41
C ASP A 138 -10.20 -24.41 9.26
N ARG A 139 -11.04 -25.23 9.90
CA ARG A 139 -10.62 -26.39 10.71
C ARG A 139 -9.87 -27.45 9.90
N ARG A 140 -9.92 -27.40 8.56
CA ARG A 140 -9.13 -28.30 7.70
C ARG A 140 -7.68 -27.84 7.57
N ARG A 141 -7.37 -26.58 7.89
CA ARG A 141 -6.02 -26.04 7.84
C ARG A 141 -5.28 -26.35 9.14
N PRO A 142 -4.01 -26.80 9.08
CA PRO A 142 -3.27 -27.15 10.28
C PRO A 142 -3.15 -25.93 11.23
N PRO A 143 -3.18 -26.15 12.57
CA PRO A 143 -2.92 -25.10 13.57
C PRO A 143 -1.66 -24.27 13.31
N GLY A 144 -0.71 -24.83 12.55
CA GLY A 144 0.52 -24.18 12.11
C GLY A 144 0.34 -22.88 11.31
N THR A 145 -0.80 -22.65 10.63
CA THR A 145 -1.00 -21.39 9.89
C THR A 145 -1.12 -20.18 10.82
N ALA A 146 -1.89 -20.30 11.91
CA ALA A 146 -2.02 -19.23 12.89
C ALA A 146 -0.69 -18.95 13.60
N ILE A 147 0.09 -20.01 13.89
CA ILE A 147 1.43 -19.91 14.48
C ILE A 147 2.38 -19.20 13.52
N ALA A 148 2.44 -19.62 12.24
CA ALA A 148 3.29 -18.99 11.23
C ALA A 148 3.03 -17.49 11.07
N LEU A 149 1.76 -17.09 11.08
CA LEU A 149 1.38 -15.67 11.03
C LEU A 149 1.80 -14.90 12.29
N ARG A 150 1.74 -15.56 13.45
CA ARG A 150 2.15 -14.95 14.71
C ARG A 150 3.67 -14.80 14.79
N ASP A 151 4.41 -15.82 14.40
CA ASP A 151 5.87 -15.81 14.36
C ASP A 151 6.37 -14.72 13.42
N LYS A 152 5.76 -14.60 12.22
CA LYS A 152 6.05 -13.52 11.28
C LYS A 152 5.89 -12.14 11.91
N ASP A 153 4.79 -11.90 12.63
CA ASP A 153 4.49 -10.62 13.27
C ASP A 153 5.48 -10.29 14.39
N VAL A 154 5.84 -11.28 15.22
CA VAL A 154 6.85 -11.13 16.28
C VAL A 154 8.21 -10.80 15.70
N GLU A 155 8.66 -11.57 14.70
CA GLU A 155 9.97 -11.39 14.07
C GLU A 155 10.09 -10.01 13.40
N LEU A 156 9.05 -9.58 12.68
CA LEU A 156 8.99 -8.24 12.10
C LEU A 156 9.02 -7.16 13.18
N HIS A 157 8.27 -7.35 14.27
CA HIS A 157 8.19 -6.38 15.35
C HIS A 157 9.53 -6.21 16.07
N ASP A 158 10.24 -7.30 16.36
CA ASP A 158 11.55 -7.28 17.01
C ASP A 158 12.61 -6.66 16.09
N TYR A 159 12.59 -7.01 14.80
CA TYR A 159 13.46 -6.37 13.82
C TYR A 159 13.20 -4.87 13.71
N TYR A 160 11.94 -4.46 13.55
CA TYR A 160 11.58 -3.04 13.45
C TYR A 160 12.02 -2.25 14.70
N ARG A 161 11.81 -2.81 15.90
CA ARG A 161 12.21 -2.16 17.16
C ARG A 161 13.72 -1.93 17.26
N SER A 162 14.52 -2.88 16.79
CA SER A 162 15.99 -2.79 16.84
C SER A 162 16.59 -1.98 15.70
N ALA A 163 15.98 -1.99 14.51
CA ALA A 163 16.51 -1.36 13.30
C ALA A 163 16.00 0.07 13.05
N SER A 164 14.80 0.42 13.54
CA SER A 164 14.22 1.75 13.32
C SER A 164 15.04 2.84 14.05
N LYS A 165 15.25 3.96 13.36
CA LYS A 165 15.85 5.18 13.91
C LYS A 165 14.82 6.31 14.03
N ALA A 166 13.54 6.01 13.84
CA ALA A 166 12.50 7.01 13.91
C ALA A 166 12.35 7.56 15.33
N ARG A 167 12.25 8.88 15.42
CA ARG A 167 12.00 9.59 16.68
C ARG A 167 10.51 9.70 17.03
N GLY A 168 9.64 9.14 16.20
CA GLY A 168 8.19 9.20 16.38
C GLY A 168 7.45 8.37 15.35
N THR A 169 6.16 8.16 15.59
CA THR A 169 5.30 7.37 14.70
C THR A 169 4.72 8.26 13.61
N TYR A 170 4.81 7.81 12.35
CA TYR A 170 4.12 8.48 11.26
C TYR A 170 2.61 8.43 11.48
N GLN A 171 1.97 9.60 11.54
CA GLN A 171 0.53 9.73 11.55
C GLN A 171 0.04 10.05 10.15
N VAL A 172 -0.92 9.26 9.65
CA VAL A 172 -1.54 9.47 8.34
C VAL A 172 -2.11 10.89 8.29
N SER A 173 -1.52 11.72 7.42
CA SER A 173 -1.78 13.16 7.39
C SER A 173 -3.26 13.45 7.06
N ARG A 174 -3.91 14.28 7.88
CA ARG A 174 -5.14 14.97 7.48
C ARG A 174 -4.79 16.09 6.48
N ALA A 175 -5.77 16.51 5.69
CA ALA A 175 -5.59 17.60 4.73
C ALA A 175 -5.24 18.89 5.49
N THR A 176 -4.04 19.43 5.27
CA THR A 176 -3.58 20.68 5.90
C THR A 176 -3.94 21.91 5.06
N ALA A 177 -4.18 21.74 3.75
CA ALA A 177 -4.45 22.80 2.81
C ALA A 177 -5.92 22.79 2.39
N GLY A 178 -6.80 23.39 3.20
CA GLY A 178 -8.23 23.52 2.88
C GLY A 178 -8.98 22.18 2.73
N TYR A 179 -10.30 22.25 2.79
CA TYR A 179 -11.16 21.07 2.71
C TYR A 179 -12.07 21.16 1.49
N SER A 180 -12.13 20.09 0.71
CA SER A 180 -13.06 20.00 -0.43
C SER A 180 -13.81 18.68 -0.40
N SER A 181 -15.07 18.74 0.02
CA SER A 181 -15.93 17.55 0.10
C SER A 181 -16.16 16.92 -1.28
N ALA A 182 -16.25 17.73 -2.33
CA ALA A 182 -16.41 17.25 -3.70
C ALA A 182 -15.19 16.44 -4.16
N ALA A 183 -13.98 16.97 -3.92
CA ALA A 183 -12.74 16.29 -4.25
C ALA A 183 -12.57 14.99 -3.47
N ARG A 184 -12.88 15.00 -2.17
CA ARG A 184 -12.82 13.79 -1.34
C ARG A 184 -13.80 12.72 -1.81
N ARG A 185 -15.05 13.08 -2.13
CA ARG A 185 -16.03 12.13 -2.67
C ARG A 185 -15.58 11.56 -4.02
N ALA A 186 -14.99 12.38 -4.88
CA ALA A 186 -14.45 11.93 -6.16
C ALA A 186 -13.27 10.96 -5.98
N GLY A 187 -12.33 11.30 -5.09
CA GLY A 187 -11.19 10.46 -4.74
C GLY A 187 -11.61 9.13 -4.11
N ASP A 188 -12.58 9.16 -3.19
CA ASP A 188 -13.19 7.98 -2.58
C ASP A 188 -13.83 7.05 -3.63
N ARG A 189 -14.63 7.59 -4.55
CA ARG A 189 -15.22 6.81 -5.65
C ARG A 189 -14.14 6.20 -6.55
N ALA A 190 -13.09 6.95 -6.86
CA ALA A 190 -11.97 6.44 -7.64
C ALA A 190 -11.23 5.31 -6.88
N GLY A 191 -11.00 5.47 -5.58
CA GLY A 191 -10.40 4.46 -4.71
C GLY A 191 -11.23 3.19 -4.61
N ARG A 192 -12.57 3.27 -4.67
CA ARG A 192 -13.46 2.08 -4.74
C ARG A 192 -13.29 1.30 -6.04
N ARG A 193 -13.04 1.98 -7.16
CA ARG A 193 -12.85 1.36 -8.48
C ARG A 193 -11.40 0.97 -8.78
N ALA A 194 -10.46 1.34 -7.91
CA ALA A 194 -9.06 1.03 -8.11
C ALA A 194 -8.84 -0.50 -8.18
N ARG A 195 -8.01 -0.95 -9.11
CA ARG A 195 -7.62 -2.35 -9.27
C ARG A 195 -6.50 -2.64 -8.26
N LEU A 196 -6.80 -3.49 -7.27
CA LEU A 196 -5.88 -3.87 -6.18
C LEU A 196 -5.09 -5.16 -6.47
N GLY A 197 -5.48 -5.91 -7.50
CA GLY A 197 -4.81 -7.15 -7.91
C GLY A 197 -3.72 -6.90 -8.93
N SER A 198 -2.68 -7.73 -8.89
CA SER A 198 -1.66 -7.86 -9.94
C SER A 198 -2.22 -8.64 -11.12
N SER A 199 -3.19 -8.09 -11.83
CA SER A 199 -3.51 -8.55 -13.18
C SER A 199 -2.88 -7.59 -14.17
N PRO A 200 -1.75 -7.94 -14.80
CA PRO A 200 -1.58 -7.58 -16.18
C PRO A 200 -2.66 -8.38 -16.93
N GLU A 201 -3.84 -7.80 -17.10
CA GLU A 201 -4.63 -8.14 -18.28
C GLU A 201 -3.76 -7.68 -19.45
N LEU A 202 -2.87 -8.57 -19.90
CA LEU A 202 -2.22 -8.44 -21.19
C LEU A 202 -3.36 -8.17 -22.18
N PRO A 203 -3.29 -7.08 -22.98
CA PRO A 203 -4.21 -6.91 -24.08
C PRO A 203 -4.16 -8.21 -24.88
N GLY A 204 -5.32 -8.86 -25.04
CA GLY A 204 -5.42 -10.12 -25.77
C GLY A 204 -4.62 -10.05 -27.07
N ALA A 205 -3.88 -11.12 -27.36
CA ALA A 205 -3.05 -11.26 -28.53
C ALA A 205 -3.76 -10.66 -29.76
N ARG A 206 -3.15 -9.63 -30.35
CA ARG A 206 -3.63 -9.04 -31.60
C ARG A 206 -3.74 -10.15 -32.63
N THR A 207 -4.93 -10.33 -33.20
CA THR A 207 -5.15 -11.17 -34.37
C THR A 207 -4.15 -10.80 -35.46
N PRO A 208 -3.42 -11.75 -36.06
CA PRO A 208 -2.58 -11.46 -37.21
C PRO A 208 -3.46 -10.88 -38.32
N LEU A 209 -3.01 -9.80 -38.95
CA LEU A 209 -3.62 -9.33 -40.20
C LEU A 209 -3.47 -10.45 -41.23
N GLY A 210 -4.60 -11.05 -41.59
CA GLY A 210 -4.70 -11.99 -42.69
C GLY A 210 -4.37 -11.29 -44.01
N ARG A 211 -3.64 -12.03 -44.85
CA ARG A 211 -3.09 -11.65 -46.15
C ARG A 211 -4.15 -11.17 -47.15
#